data_AF-A0A433PAF5-F1
#
_entry.id   AF-A0A433PAF5-F1
#
_cell.length_a   1.000
_cell.length_b   1.000
_cell.length_c   1.000
_cell.angle_alpha   90.00
_cell.angle_beta   90.00
_cell.angle_gamma   90.00
#
_symmetry.space_group_name_H-M   'P 1'
#
loop_
_entity.id
_entity.type
_entity.pdbx_description
1 polymer ?
#
loop_
_entity_poly.entity_id
_entity_poly.type
_entity_poly.pdbx_seq_one_letter_code
_entity_poly.pdbx_strand_id
1 'polypeptide(L)'
;MFGIQKMVDVELFAQASRIEEALQRHSCAECLQWCSDNKSNLRKMKSMLVFNLCLQEYIELVRARRMNDAIAYVRKYLTPWVETHLREIQQAMALMAFPSSTQCAPYKKLFDPARWHALVDQFRADNFALCSLPTQPLLSITLQVGLLALKTSQCGRPEHRNIHCPVCAADTLSVLAECLPLSHHVNSTLVCRISGVIMNWDNPPMALPNGQVYSLNALQDVAKKNNGKVTCPWTGLVCEMSQLKKVFIL
;
A
#
# COMPACT_ATOMS: atom_id res chain seq x y z
N MET A 1 3.22 -18.30 -21.98
CA MET A 1 3.16 -18.46 -20.52
C MET A 1 4.38 -17.78 -19.94
N PHE A 2 4.25 -16.53 -19.47
CA PHE A 2 5.38 -15.75 -18.95
C PHE A 2 5.91 -16.48 -17.71
N GLY A 3 7.20 -16.84 -17.67
CA GLY A 3 7.84 -17.67 -16.62
C GLY A 3 7.92 -17.05 -15.21
N ILE A 4 6.89 -16.29 -14.83
CA ILE A 4 6.73 -15.53 -13.59
C ILE A 4 6.43 -16.46 -12.40
N GLN A 5 6.04 -17.71 -12.65
CA GLN A 5 5.73 -18.72 -11.63
C GLN A 5 6.91 -18.99 -10.68
N LYS A 6 8.16 -18.81 -11.14
CA LYS A 6 9.36 -18.95 -10.29
C LYS A 6 9.69 -17.70 -9.47
N MET A 7 8.99 -16.60 -9.72
CA MET A 7 9.23 -15.29 -9.10
C MET A 7 8.14 -14.91 -8.08
N VAL A 8 7.11 -15.76 -7.93
CA VAL A 8 5.98 -15.54 -7.05
C VAL A 8 5.76 -16.83 -6.27
N ASP A 9 5.70 -16.73 -4.94
CA ASP A 9 5.35 -17.85 -4.06
C ASP A 9 3.84 -18.13 -4.13
N VAL A 10 3.38 -18.58 -5.30
CA VAL A 10 1.96 -18.80 -5.61
C VAL A 10 1.32 -19.74 -4.59
N GLU A 11 2.05 -20.76 -4.16
CA GLU A 11 1.56 -21.73 -3.17
C GLU A 11 1.33 -21.09 -1.80
N LEU A 12 2.20 -20.18 -1.37
CA LEU A 12 2.07 -19.46 -0.11
C LEU A 12 0.82 -18.57 -0.12
N PHE A 13 0.63 -17.77 -1.18
CA PHE A 13 -0.55 -16.91 -1.30
C PHE A 13 -1.84 -17.71 -1.51
N ALA A 14 -1.77 -18.86 -2.21
CA ALA A 14 -2.91 -19.74 -2.37
C ALA A 14 -3.33 -20.40 -1.04
N GLN A 15 -2.37 -20.82 -0.22
CA GLN A 15 -2.64 -21.33 1.13
C GLN A 15 -3.25 -20.24 2.02
N ALA A 16 -2.65 -19.04 2.02
CA ALA A 16 -3.18 -17.91 2.78
C ALA A 16 -4.61 -17.55 2.37
N SER A 17 -4.87 -17.44 1.05
CA SER A 17 -6.21 -17.16 0.52
C SER A 17 -7.24 -18.21 0.95
N ARG A 18 -6.87 -19.49 0.93
CA ARG A 18 -7.77 -20.57 1.36
C ARG A 18 -8.15 -20.44 2.83
N ILE A 19 -7.17 -20.15 3.69
CA ILE A 19 -7.40 -19.96 5.12
C ILE A 19 -8.25 -18.69 5.38
N GLU A 20 -7.98 -17.59 4.68
CA GLU A 20 -8.78 -16.37 4.78
C GLU A 20 -10.24 -16.61 4.36
N GLU A 21 -10.47 -17.32 3.26
CA GLU A 21 -11.82 -17.72 2.82
C GLU A 21 -12.51 -18.64 3.84
N ALA A 22 -11.77 -19.59 4.43
CA ALA A 22 -12.31 -20.47 5.46
C ALA A 22 -12.76 -19.68 6.70
N LEU A 23 -11.96 -18.71 7.14
CA LEU A 23 -12.32 -17.80 8.23
C LEU A 23 -13.53 -16.93 7.88
N GLN A 24 -13.63 -16.43 6.65
CA GLN A 24 -14.82 -15.69 6.18
C GLN A 24 -16.08 -16.55 6.15
N ARG A 25 -15.94 -17.87 5.91
CA ARG A 25 -17.03 -18.87 6.03
C ARG A 25 -17.26 -19.34 7.47
N HIS A 26 -16.65 -18.67 8.46
CA HIS A 26 -16.74 -18.98 9.89
C HIS A 26 -16.17 -20.35 10.28
N SER A 27 -15.14 -20.83 9.56
CA SER A 27 -14.41 -22.06 9.85
C SER A 27 -13.01 -21.75 10.38
N CYS A 28 -12.70 -22.17 11.61
CA CYS A 28 -11.38 -22.01 12.21
C CYS A 28 -10.43 -23.19 11.92
N ALA A 29 -10.92 -24.31 11.37
CA ALA A 29 -10.17 -25.57 11.28
C ALA A 29 -8.85 -25.42 10.49
N GLU A 30 -8.92 -24.79 9.33
CA GLU A 30 -7.75 -24.59 8.46
C GLU A 30 -6.71 -23.64 9.09
N CYS A 31 -7.18 -22.58 9.76
CA CYS A 31 -6.31 -21.63 10.45
C CYS A 31 -5.65 -22.26 11.68
N LEU A 32 -6.37 -23.09 12.45
CA LEU A 32 -5.83 -23.83 13.59
C LEU A 32 -4.81 -24.88 13.14
N GLN A 33 -5.04 -25.55 12.01
CA GLN A 33 -4.07 -26.46 11.42
C GLN A 33 -2.79 -25.70 11.03
N TRP A 34 -2.92 -24.58 10.33
CA TRP A 34 -1.77 -23.73 10.01
C TRP A 34 -1.02 -23.25 11.26
N CYS A 35 -1.73 -22.91 12.34
CA CYS A 35 -1.13 -22.55 13.62
C CYS A 35 -0.34 -23.70 14.24
N SER A 36 -0.82 -24.94 14.08
CA SER A 36 -0.12 -26.14 14.55
C SER A 36 1.18 -26.37 13.77
N ASP A 37 1.12 -26.24 12.45
CA ASP A 37 2.29 -26.41 11.57
C ASP A 37 3.36 -25.34 11.85
N ASN A 38 2.95 -24.13 12.24
CA ASN A 38 3.84 -22.98 12.49
C ASN A 38 4.10 -22.69 13.98
N LYS A 39 3.76 -23.62 14.88
CA LYS A 39 3.72 -23.41 16.34
C LYS A 39 5.01 -22.84 16.94
N SER A 40 6.18 -23.30 16.50
CA SER A 40 7.47 -22.83 17.03
C SER A 40 7.74 -21.37 16.70
N ASN A 41 7.35 -20.93 15.50
CA ASN A 41 7.54 -19.58 15.01
C ASN A 41 6.53 -18.62 15.66
N LEU A 42 5.26 -19.03 15.75
CA LEU A 42 4.21 -18.26 16.43
C LEU A 42 4.54 -18.04 17.91
N ARG A 43 5.14 -19.02 18.58
CA ARG A 43 5.60 -18.87 19.97
C ARG A 43 6.72 -17.84 20.12
N LYS A 44 7.67 -17.77 19.18
CA LYS A 44 8.73 -16.75 19.18
C LYS A 44 8.15 -15.35 18.96
N MET A 45 7.14 -15.24 18.10
CA MET A 45 6.43 -14.00 17.81
C MET A 45 5.43 -13.60 18.90
N LYS A 46 5.19 -14.46 19.91
CA LYS A 46 4.17 -14.29 20.95
C LYS A 46 2.79 -13.96 20.36
N SER A 47 2.43 -14.60 19.23
CA SER A 47 1.13 -14.39 18.59
C SER A 47 -0.02 -14.87 19.49
N MET A 48 -1.10 -14.10 19.50
CA MET A 48 -2.36 -14.40 20.19
C MET A 48 -3.39 -15.08 19.29
N LEU A 49 -3.02 -15.41 18.04
CA LEU A 49 -3.95 -15.94 17.04
C LEU A 49 -4.61 -17.25 17.49
N VAL A 50 -3.84 -18.19 18.03
CA VAL A 50 -4.37 -19.47 18.54
C VAL A 50 -5.42 -19.25 19.62
N PHE A 51 -5.15 -18.35 20.56
CA PHE A 51 -6.09 -18.01 21.63
C PHE A 51 -7.38 -17.40 21.06
N ASN A 52 -7.26 -16.43 20.16
CA ASN A 52 -8.40 -15.75 19.55
C ASN A 52 -9.27 -16.69 18.70
N LEU A 53 -8.66 -17.65 17.98
CA LEU A 53 -9.38 -18.68 17.21
C LEU A 53 -10.14 -19.65 18.13
N CYS A 54 -9.49 -20.17 19.18
CA CYS A 54 -10.14 -21.03 20.17
C CYS A 54 -11.30 -20.30 20.86
N LEU A 55 -11.11 -19.03 21.19
CA LEU A 55 -12.14 -18.18 21.77
C LEU A 55 -13.33 -17.99 20.80
N GLN A 56 -13.06 -17.84 19.50
CA GLN A 56 -14.11 -17.71 18.49
C GLN A 56 -14.91 -19.01 18.31
N GLU A 57 -14.25 -20.17 18.25
CA GLU A 57 -14.95 -21.47 18.19
C GLU A 57 -15.86 -21.66 19.41
N TYR A 58 -15.38 -21.27 20.60
CA TYR A 58 -16.21 -21.27 21.80
C TYR A 58 -17.43 -20.35 21.68
N ILE A 59 -17.26 -19.12 21.17
CA ILE A 59 -18.37 -18.17 20.98
C ILE A 59 -19.41 -18.76 20.02
N GLU A 60 -19.02 -19.43 18.95
CA GLU A 60 -19.95 -20.08 18.02
C GLU A 60 -20.69 -21.27 18.66
N LEU A 61 -20.03 -22.06 19.53
CA LEU A 61 -20.70 -23.10 20.32
C LEU A 61 -21.75 -22.53 21.27
N VAL A 62 -21.44 -21.40 21.93
CA VAL A 62 -22.39 -20.67 22.79
C VAL A 62 -23.53 -20.09 21.97
N ARG A 63 -23.25 -19.53 20.79
CA ARG A 63 -24.27 -19.02 19.86
C ARG A 63 -25.23 -20.12 19.42
N ALA A 64 -24.72 -21.33 19.16
CA ALA A 64 -25.50 -22.52 18.83
C ALA A 64 -26.20 -23.17 20.05
N ARG A 65 -26.09 -22.58 21.25
CA ARG A 65 -26.67 -23.10 22.51
C ARG A 65 -26.18 -24.50 22.91
N ARG A 66 -25.03 -24.94 22.41
CA ARG A 66 -24.40 -26.23 22.77
C ARG A 66 -23.53 -26.09 24.03
N MET A 67 -24.16 -25.80 25.16
CA MET A 67 -23.46 -25.41 26.39
C MET A 67 -22.51 -26.49 26.93
N ASN A 68 -22.90 -27.77 26.87
CA ASN A 68 -22.07 -28.88 27.33
C ASN A 68 -20.77 -29.00 26.52
N ASP A 69 -20.88 -28.87 25.20
CA ASP A 69 -19.73 -28.90 24.29
C ASP A 69 -18.83 -27.68 24.50
N ALA A 70 -19.43 -26.50 24.69
CA ALA A 70 -18.71 -25.27 24.97
C ALA A 70 -17.88 -25.38 26.27
N ILE A 71 -18.45 -25.93 27.35
CA ILE A 71 -17.73 -26.14 28.62
C ILE A 71 -16.58 -27.15 28.45
N ALA A 72 -16.82 -28.26 27.75
CA ALA A 72 -15.79 -29.24 27.46
C ALA A 72 -14.65 -28.61 26.62
N TYR A 73 -14.99 -27.77 25.65
CA TYR A 73 -14.05 -27.09 24.78
C TYR A 73 -13.14 -26.10 25.55
N VAL A 74 -13.72 -25.23 26.39
CA VAL A 74 -12.96 -24.28 27.23
C VAL A 74 -11.95 -25.02 28.11
N ARG A 75 -12.39 -26.09 28.78
CA ARG A 75 -11.52 -26.90 29.66
C ARG A 75 -10.36 -27.56 28.91
N LYS A 76 -10.54 -27.87 27.64
CA LYS A 76 -9.51 -28.53 26.83
C LYS A 76 -8.54 -27.54 26.20
N TYR A 77 -9.04 -26.45 25.60
CA TYR A 77 -8.24 -25.57 24.74
C TYR A 77 -7.88 -24.23 25.37
N LEU A 78 -8.68 -23.72 26.33
CA LEU A 78 -8.43 -22.41 26.97
C LEU A 78 -7.73 -22.50 28.34
N THR A 79 -7.72 -23.68 28.98
CA THR A 79 -7.01 -23.91 30.26
C THR A 79 -5.53 -23.46 30.26
N PRO A 80 -4.73 -23.72 29.20
CA PRO A 80 -3.34 -23.26 29.16
C PRO A 80 -3.17 -21.72 29.18
N TRP A 81 -4.23 -20.98 28.88
CA TRP A 81 -4.22 -19.51 28.77
C TRP A 81 -4.83 -18.82 29.99
N VAL A 82 -5.26 -19.58 31.00
CA VAL A 82 -5.92 -19.06 32.21
C VAL A 82 -5.01 -18.13 32.99
N GLU A 83 -3.72 -18.44 33.09
CA GLU A 83 -2.76 -17.61 33.83
C GLU A 83 -2.54 -16.25 33.16
N THR A 84 -2.65 -16.17 31.82
CA THR A 84 -2.35 -14.98 31.04
C THR A 84 -3.58 -14.16 30.63
N HIS A 85 -4.74 -14.81 30.41
CA HIS A 85 -5.96 -14.20 29.85
C HIS A 85 -7.22 -14.53 30.66
N LEU A 86 -7.08 -14.58 32.00
CA LEU A 86 -8.17 -14.94 32.90
C LEU A 86 -9.42 -14.08 32.70
N ARG A 87 -9.26 -12.78 32.47
CA ARG A 87 -10.39 -11.83 32.36
C ARG A 87 -11.20 -12.08 31.10
N GLU A 88 -10.53 -12.31 29.99
CA GLU A 88 -11.13 -12.60 28.69
C GLU A 88 -11.87 -13.94 28.71
N ILE A 89 -11.27 -14.96 29.37
CA ILE A 89 -11.91 -16.27 29.56
C ILE A 89 -13.13 -16.17 30.49
N GLN A 90 -13.04 -15.39 31.58
CA GLN A 90 -14.19 -15.16 32.47
C GLN A 90 -15.33 -14.44 31.76
N GLN A 91 -15.01 -13.42 30.95
CA GLN A 91 -16.00 -12.71 30.13
C GLN A 91 -16.62 -13.65 29.08
N ALA A 92 -15.83 -14.51 28.46
CA ALA A 92 -16.33 -15.53 27.55
C ALA A 92 -17.24 -16.53 28.28
N MET A 93 -16.86 -17.02 29.45
CA MET A 93 -17.68 -17.93 30.25
C MET A 93 -19.01 -17.29 30.68
N ALA A 94 -18.99 -16.00 31.04
CA ALA A 94 -20.19 -15.24 31.35
C ALA A 94 -21.13 -15.08 30.13
N LEU A 95 -20.61 -15.17 28.90
CA LEU A 95 -21.41 -15.14 27.67
C LEU A 95 -22.48 -16.23 27.63
N MET A 96 -22.27 -17.38 28.28
CA MET A 96 -23.26 -18.47 28.35
C MET A 96 -24.57 -18.05 29.01
N ALA A 97 -24.53 -17.06 29.92
CA ALA A 97 -25.71 -16.55 30.60
C ALA A 97 -26.55 -15.60 29.73
N PHE A 98 -26.01 -15.12 28.60
CA PHE A 98 -26.68 -14.14 27.74
C PHE A 98 -27.13 -14.75 26.40
N PRO A 99 -28.26 -14.30 25.84
CA PRO A 99 -28.64 -14.65 24.46
C PRO A 99 -27.75 -13.93 23.45
N SER A 100 -27.67 -14.48 22.23
CA SER A 100 -26.96 -13.87 21.10
C SER A 100 -27.50 -12.48 20.71
N SER A 101 -28.72 -12.13 21.11
CA SER A 101 -29.36 -10.83 20.92
C SER A 101 -29.15 -9.85 22.09
N THR A 102 -28.16 -10.07 22.96
CA THR A 102 -27.93 -9.23 24.14
C THR A 102 -27.61 -7.78 23.78
N GLN A 103 -28.22 -6.84 24.51
CA GLN A 103 -27.93 -5.40 24.41
C GLN A 103 -26.75 -4.98 25.31
N CYS A 104 -26.22 -5.88 26.12
CA CYS A 104 -25.09 -5.59 27.01
C CYS A 104 -23.81 -5.40 26.19
N ALA A 105 -23.28 -4.17 26.15
CA ALA A 105 -22.20 -3.77 25.23
C ALA A 105 -20.94 -4.68 25.27
N PRO A 106 -20.42 -5.14 26.43
CA PRO A 106 -19.27 -6.04 26.46
C PRO A 106 -19.51 -7.40 25.79
N TYR A 107 -20.72 -7.95 25.91
CA TYR A 107 -21.08 -9.26 25.37
C TYR A 107 -21.59 -9.17 23.92
N LYS A 108 -22.22 -8.06 23.56
CA LYS A 108 -22.62 -7.75 22.18
C LYS A 108 -21.41 -7.73 21.25
N LYS A 109 -20.29 -7.12 21.68
CA LYS A 109 -19.02 -7.12 20.93
C LYS A 109 -18.45 -8.53 20.71
N LEU A 110 -18.68 -9.47 21.63
CA LEU A 110 -18.22 -10.85 21.47
C LEU A 110 -19.02 -11.61 20.40
N PHE A 111 -20.31 -11.28 20.23
CA PHE A 111 -21.14 -11.85 19.17
C PHE A 111 -21.09 -11.09 17.85
N ASP A 112 -20.28 -10.04 17.73
CA ASP A 112 -20.22 -9.22 16.52
C ASP A 112 -19.51 -9.98 15.38
N PRO A 113 -20.10 -10.09 14.17
CA PRO A 113 -19.44 -10.70 13.02
C PRO A 113 -18.17 -9.97 12.57
N ALA A 114 -17.95 -8.71 12.96
CA ALA A 114 -16.70 -7.99 12.71
C ALA A 114 -15.47 -8.70 13.31
N ARG A 115 -15.66 -9.56 14.33
CA ARG A 115 -14.56 -10.37 14.88
C ARG A 115 -13.93 -11.30 13.85
N TRP A 116 -14.70 -11.84 12.91
CA TRP A 116 -14.15 -12.68 11.84
C TRP A 116 -13.20 -11.91 10.93
N HIS A 117 -13.53 -10.66 10.62
CA HIS A 117 -12.64 -9.77 9.86
C HIS A 117 -11.36 -9.48 10.64
N ALA A 118 -11.46 -9.19 11.94
CA ALA A 118 -10.29 -9.00 12.79
C ALA A 118 -9.40 -10.27 12.90
N LEU A 119 -9.99 -11.47 12.89
CA LEU A 119 -9.25 -12.73 12.86
C LEU A 119 -8.51 -12.93 11.53
N VAL A 120 -9.15 -12.58 10.41
CA VAL A 120 -8.51 -12.60 9.08
C VAL A 120 -7.34 -11.62 9.05
N ASP A 121 -7.52 -10.40 9.55
CA ASP A 121 -6.45 -9.40 9.59
C ASP A 121 -5.30 -9.83 10.51
N GLN A 122 -5.59 -10.43 11.67
CA GLN A 122 -4.57 -10.97 12.57
C GLN A 122 -3.81 -12.14 11.93
N PHE A 123 -4.52 -13.06 11.28
CA PHE A 123 -3.90 -14.16 10.55
C PHE A 123 -2.99 -13.63 9.43
N ARG A 124 -3.46 -12.65 8.65
CA ARG A 124 -2.68 -12.03 7.58
C ARG A 124 -1.41 -11.38 8.11
N ALA A 125 -1.52 -10.63 9.21
CA ALA A 125 -0.37 -10.01 9.87
C ALA A 125 0.66 -11.04 10.34
N ASP A 126 0.20 -12.11 11.00
CA ASP A 126 1.07 -13.18 11.49
C ASP A 126 1.72 -13.97 10.35
N ASN A 127 0.96 -14.28 9.30
CA ASN A 127 1.45 -14.98 8.12
C ASN A 127 2.52 -14.17 7.37
N PHE A 128 2.29 -12.86 7.18
CA PHE A 128 3.27 -11.98 6.56
C PHE A 128 4.52 -11.82 7.42
N ALA A 129 4.36 -11.63 8.73
CA ALA A 129 5.51 -11.53 9.63
C ALA A 129 6.32 -12.84 9.69
N LEU A 130 5.67 -14.00 9.64
CA LEU A 130 6.35 -15.31 9.57
C LEU A 130 7.12 -15.48 8.27
N CYS A 131 6.58 -15.01 7.15
CA CYS A 131 7.23 -15.07 5.84
C CYS A 131 8.19 -13.90 5.59
N SER A 132 8.42 -13.02 6.58
CA SER A 132 9.20 -11.78 6.43
C SER A 132 8.71 -10.88 5.29
N LEU A 133 7.41 -10.89 5.01
CA LEU A 133 6.77 -10.08 3.99
C LEU A 133 6.26 -8.75 4.59
N PRO A 134 6.38 -7.63 3.85
CA PRO A 134 5.77 -6.38 4.27
C PRO A 134 4.24 -6.46 4.19
N THR A 135 3.54 -5.74 5.08
CA THR A 135 2.07 -5.62 5.06
C THR A 135 1.55 -4.83 3.85
N GLN A 136 2.42 -4.05 3.22
CA GLN A 136 2.13 -3.36 1.97
C GLN A 136 2.76 -4.10 0.78
N PRO A 137 2.11 -4.13 -0.38
CA PRO A 137 2.67 -4.74 -1.57
C PRO A 137 4.02 -4.13 -1.93
N LEU A 138 5.06 -4.97 -2.10
CA LEU A 138 6.41 -4.53 -2.41
C LEU A 138 6.45 -3.64 -3.65
N LEU A 139 5.64 -3.95 -4.67
CA LEU A 139 5.50 -3.12 -5.87
C LEU A 139 5.10 -1.67 -5.54
N SER A 140 4.15 -1.49 -4.61
CA SER A 140 3.70 -0.16 -4.20
C SER A 140 4.85 0.59 -3.51
N ILE A 141 5.56 -0.07 -2.59
CA ILE A 141 6.70 0.52 -1.88
C ILE A 141 7.80 0.92 -2.87
N THR A 142 8.20 0.02 -3.77
CA THR A 142 9.25 0.29 -4.76
C THR A 142 8.86 1.43 -5.70
N LEU A 143 7.60 1.45 -6.14
CA LEU A 143 7.07 2.51 -6.99
C LEU A 143 7.04 3.86 -6.26
N GLN A 144 6.58 3.88 -5.01
CA GLN A 144 6.64 5.07 -4.16
C GLN A 144 8.07 5.56 -3.97
N VAL A 145 9.03 4.69 -3.68
CA VAL A 145 10.45 5.07 -3.55
C VAL A 145 10.99 5.66 -4.86
N GLY A 146 10.64 5.07 -6.01
CA GLY A 146 11.01 5.62 -7.32
C GLY A 146 10.38 7.00 -7.59
N LEU A 147 9.11 7.18 -7.24
CA LEU A 147 8.40 8.45 -7.37
C LEU A 147 8.97 9.52 -6.44
N LEU A 148 9.35 9.14 -5.21
CA LEU A 148 10.02 10.02 -4.25
C LEU A 148 11.32 10.58 -4.82
N ALA A 149 12.14 9.76 -5.48
CA ALA A 149 13.39 10.20 -6.10
C ALA A 149 13.18 11.26 -7.20
N LEU A 150 11.98 11.33 -7.78
CA LEU A 150 11.61 12.25 -8.85
C LEU A 150 10.76 13.44 -8.37
N LYS A 151 10.21 13.38 -7.15
CA LYS A 151 9.22 14.35 -6.66
C LYS A 151 9.88 15.66 -6.25
N THR A 152 9.73 16.67 -7.10
CA THR A 152 10.18 18.04 -6.82
C THR A 152 9.06 18.92 -6.26
N SER A 153 9.42 20.05 -5.65
CA SER A 153 8.47 21.07 -5.17
C SER A 153 7.57 21.63 -6.28
N GLN A 154 8.00 21.53 -7.54
CA GLN A 154 7.25 22.01 -8.70
C GLN A 154 6.11 21.06 -9.11
N CYS A 155 6.18 19.78 -8.74
CA CYS A 155 5.16 18.79 -9.13
C CYS A 155 3.77 19.08 -8.53
N GLY A 156 3.70 19.77 -7.39
CA GLY A 156 2.45 20.17 -6.74
C GLY A 156 1.73 21.35 -7.39
N ARG A 157 2.41 22.09 -8.29
CA ARG A 157 1.85 23.28 -8.94
C ARG A 157 1.32 22.92 -10.32
N PRO A 158 0.01 23.11 -10.62
CA PRO A 158 -0.58 22.76 -11.92
C PRO A 158 0.16 23.41 -13.11
N GLU A 159 0.63 24.64 -12.93
CA GLU A 159 1.33 25.45 -13.94
C GLU A 159 2.73 24.91 -14.32
N HIS A 160 3.31 24.06 -13.47
CA HIS A 160 4.69 23.57 -13.65
C HIS A 160 4.75 22.05 -13.83
N ARG A 161 3.59 21.40 -13.99
CA ARG A 161 3.51 19.96 -14.27
C ARG A 161 4.20 19.66 -15.60
N ASN A 162 5.11 18.69 -15.57
CA ASN A 162 5.80 18.21 -16.76
C ASN A 162 5.06 16.99 -17.31
N ILE A 163 4.74 17.02 -18.62
CA ILE A 163 4.03 15.94 -19.32
C ILE A 163 4.79 14.60 -19.30
N HIS A 164 6.12 14.65 -19.19
CA HIS A 164 6.99 13.47 -19.12
C HIS A 164 7.38 13.09 -17.69
N CYS A 165 6.84 13.78 -16.67
CA CYS A 165 7.12 13.46 -15.28
C CYS A 165 6.08 12.48 -14.73
N PRO A 166 6.47 11.27 -14.30
CA PRO A 166 5.53 10.29 -13.77
C PRO A 166 4.83 10.77 -12.48
N VAL A 167 5.48 11.61 -11.69
CA VAL A 167 4.89 12.21 -10.47
C VAL A 167 3.75 13.20 -10.82
N CYS A 168 3.87 13.90 -11.95
CA CYS A 168 2.90 14.88 -12.41
C CYS A 168 1.72 14.25 -13.16
N ALA A 169 1.80 12.96 -13.50
CA ALA A 169 0.76 12.23 -14.22
C ALA A 169 -0.45 11.99 -13.31
N ALA A 170 -1.40 12.93 -13.34
CA ALA A 170 -2.58 12.97 -12.46
C ALA A 170 -3.41 11.69 -12.51
N ASP A 171 -3.53 11.07 -13.70
CA ASP A 171 -4.43 9.94 -13.93
C ASP A 171 -3.84 8.58 -13.52
N THR A 172 -2.57 8.52 -13.11
CA THR A 172 -1.86 7.25 -12.83
C THR A 172 -1.12 7.29 -11.50
N LEU A 173 0.09 7.82 -11.48
CA LEU A 173 1.05 7.64 -10.39
C LEU A 173 1.03 8.79 -9.37
N SER A 174 0.35 9.90 -9.67
CA SER A 174 0.34 11.07 -8.78
C SER A 174 -0.23 10.76 -7.41
N VAL A 175 -1.28 9.92 -7.33
CA VAL A 175 -1.92 9.49 -6.07
C VAL A 175 -0.92 8.81 -5.12
N LEU A 176 -0.05 7.94 -5.67
CA LEU A 176 0.99 7.28 -4.88
C LEU A 176 2.06 8.25 -4.39
N ALA A 177 2.22 9.38 -5.07
CA ALA A 177 3.21 10.38 -4.75
C ALA A 177 2.71 11.48 -3.80
N GLU A 178 1.41 11.61 -3.53
CA GLU A 178 0.85 12.73 -2.75
C GLU A 178 1.48 12.85 -1.36
N CYS A 179 1.50 11.76 -0.60
CA CYS A 179 2.04 11.70 0.76
C CYS A 179 3.57 11.56 0.84
N LEU A 180 4.26 11.52 -0.30
CA LEU A 180 5.72 11.36 -0.31
C LEU A 180 6.45 12.68 -0.03
N PRO A 181 7.59 12.64 0.67
CA PRO A 181 8.45 13.82 0.81
C PRO A 181 9.01 14.30 -0.54
N LEU A 182 9.69 15.45 -0.53
CA LEU A 182 10.38 15.95 -1.72
C LEU A 182 11.80 15.39 -1.79
N SER A 183 12.27 15.09 -3.00
CA SER A 183 13.66 14.72 -3.23
C SER A 183 14.60 15.87 -2.91
N HIS A 184 15.67 15.56 -2.17
CA HIS A 184 16.77 16.49 -1.97
C HIS A 184 17.72 16.43 -3.17
N HIS A 185 17.81 17.51 -3.94
CA HIS A 185 18.70 17.61 -5.08
C HIS A 185 19.88 18.53 -4.75
N VAL A 186 21.10 17.98 -4.82
CA VAL A 186 22.34 18.76 -4.64
C VAL A 186 22.75 19.46 -5.94
N ASN A 187 22.50 18.81 -7.08
CA ASN A 187 22.84 19.31 -8.40
C ASN A 187 21.57 19.42 -9.25
N SER A 188 21.42 20.52 -9.97
CA SER A 188 20.32 20.74 -10.92
C SER A 188 20.83 20.59 -12.34
N THR A 189 20.12 19.79 -13.15
CA THR A 189 20.36 19.69 -14.59
C THR A 189 19.14 20.21 -15.32
N LEU A 190 19.35 21.13 -16.24
CA LEU A 190 18.28 21.63 -17.08
C LEU A 190 17.95 20.61 -18.17
N VAL A 191 16.66 20.29 -18.30
CA VAL A 191 16.15 19.40 -19.36
C VAL A 191 15.11 20.16 -20.15
N CYS A 192 15.21 20.14 -21.47
CA CYS A 192 14.26 20.82 -22.33
C CYS A 192 12.87 20.17 -22.23
N ARG A 193 11.84 20.98 -22.00
CA ARG A 193 10.45 20.51 -21.92
C ARG A 193 9.89 20.00 -23.26
N ILE A 194 10.46 20.39 -24.40
CA ILE A 194 9.99 19.96 -25.73
C ILE A 194 10.72 18.69 -26.19
N SER A 195 12.06 18.69 -26.15
CA SER A 195 12.85 17.57 -26.68
C SER A 195 13.18 16.50 -25.64
N GLY A 196 13.05 16.80 -24.34
CA GLY A 196 13.50 15.91 -23.26
C GLY A 196 15.02 15.80 -23.14
N VAL A 197 15.79 16.57 -23.90
CA VAL A 197 17.26 16.54 -23.91
C VAL A 197 17.83 17.50 -22.89
N ILE A 198 18.96 17.13 -22.27
CA ILE A 198 19.71 17.97 -21.34
C ILE A 198 20.22 19.22 -22.06
N MET A 199 20.03 20.38 -21.42
CA MET A 199 20.57 21.66 -21.87
C MET A 199 21.97 21.84 -21.29
N ASN A 200 22.94 22.03 -22.16
CA ASN A 200 24.36 22.15 -21.84
C ASN A 200 25.01 23.29 -22.65
N TRP A 201 26.35 23.32 -22.70
CA TRP A 201 27.07 24.36 -23.46
C TRP A 201 26.78 24.34 -24.95
N ASP A 202 26.64 23.15 -25.56
CA ASP A 202 26.37 22.97 -26.98
C ASP A 202 24.88 23.19 -27.33
N ASN A 203 23.99 22.87 -26.40
CA ASN A 203 22.55 23.04 -26.52
C ASN A 203 22.00 23.93 -25.39
N PRO A 204 22.29 25.25 -25.43
CA PRO A 204 22.05 26.14 -24.30
C PRO A 204 20.54 26.41 -24.07
N PRO A 205 20.16 26.76 -22.83
CA PRO A 205 18.83 27.24 -22.53
C PRO A 205 18.59 28.63 -23.14
N MET A 206 17.50 28.76 -23.89
CA MET A 206 17.04 29.98 -24.55
C MET A 206 15.67 30.38 -23.99
N ALA A 207 15.56 31.62 -23.53
CA ALA A 207 14.31 32.21 -23.05
C ALA A 207 13.56 32.91 -24.18
N LEU A 208 12.27 32.62 -24.26
CA LEU A 208 11.29 33.34 -25.06
C LEU A 208 10.87 34.65 -24.37
N PRO A 209 10.24 35.60 -25.09
CA PRO A 209 9.74 36.85 -24.50
C PRO A 209 8.72 36.67 -23.37
N ASN A 210 8.00 35.53 -23.35
CA ASN A 210 7.07 35.16 -22.27
C ASN A 210 7.76 34.54 -21.03
N GLY A 211 9.10 34.47 -21.01
CA GLY A 211 9.87 33.89 -19.91
C GLY A 211 9.98 32.37 -19.91
N GLN A 212 9.39 31.66 -20.88
CA GLN A 212 9.56 30.20 -20.99
C GLN A 212 10.93 29.86 -21.58
N VAL A 213 11.58 28.83 -21.02
CA VAL A 213 12.94 28.42 -21.39
C VAL A 213 12.94 27.06 -22.07
N TYR A 214 13.57 26.98 -23.23
CA TYR A 214 13.72 25.76 -24.02
C TYR A 214 15.14 25.66 -24.60
N SER A 215 15.55 24.48 -25.06
CA SER A 215 16.88 24.30 -25.63
C SER A 215 16.96 24.85 -27.05
N LEU A 216 18.13 25.39 -27.44
CA LEU A 216 18.36 25.92 -28.78
C LEU A 216 17.94 24.95 -29.89
N ASN A 217 18.35 23.68 -29.83
CA ASN A 217 18.08 22.68 -30.87
C ASN A 217 16.57 22.45 -31.02
N ALA A 218 15.85 22.29 -29.91
CA ALA A 218 14.40 22.12 -29.93
C ALA A 218 13.68 23.32 -30.56
N LEU A 219 14.12 24.55 -30.26
CA LEU A 219 13.55 25.75 -30.86
C LEU A 219 13.83 25.82 -32.37
N GLN A 220 15.02 25.41 -32.80
CA GLN A 220 15.38 25.37 -34.22
C GLN A 220 14.50 24.38 -34.99
N ASP A 221 14.22 23.22 -34.41
CA ASP A 221 13.35 22.23 -35.03
C ASP A 221 11.89 22.69 -35.09
N VAL A 222 11.41 23.44 -34.08
CA VAL A 222 10.09 24.09 -34.14
C VAL A 222 10.07 25.17 -35.22
N ALA A 223 11.10 26.01 -35.30
CA ALA A 223 11.20 27.06 -36.32
C ALA A 223 11.24 26.50 -37.74
N LYS A 224 11.95 25.41 -37.98
CA LYS A 224 11.99 24.71 -39.28
C LYS A 224 10.59 24.25 -39.71
N LYS A 225 9.75 23.83 -38.77
CA LYS A 225 8.37 23.37 -39.04
C LYS A 225 7.38 24.52 -39.25
N ASN A 226 7.60 25.67 -38.61
CA ASN A 226 6.70 26.82 -38.62
C ASN A 226 7.23 28.02 -39.42
N ASN A 227 7.79 27.78 -40.61
CA ASN A 227 8.28 28.82 -41.54
C ASN A 227 9.21 29.86 -40.87
N GLY A 228 10.13 29.42 -40.02
CA GLY A 228 11.11 30.28 -39.34
C GLY A 228 10.62 30.93 -38.04
N LYS A 229 9.36 30.72 -37.64
CA LYS A 229 8.80 31.23 -36.39
C LYS A 229 8.75 30.16 -35.30
N VAL A 230 9.03 30.55 -34.07
CA VAL A 230 8.95 29.67 -32.90
C VAL A 230 7.60 29.85 -32.24
N THR A 231 6.86 28.75 -32.06
CA THR A 231 5.59 28.75 -31.32
C THR A 231 5.78 28.08 -29.96
N CYS A 232 5.48 28.81 -28.89
CA CYS A 232 5.48 28.27 -27.53
C CYS A 232 4.34 27.26 -27.35
N PRO A 233 4.61 25.99 -26.98
CA PRO A 233 3.56 24.98 -26.81
C PRO A 233 2.58 25.28 -25.67
N TRP A 234 2.99 26.08 -24.68
CA TRP A 234 2.20 26.34 -23.47
C TRP A 234 1.34 27.59 -23.58
N THR A 235 1.89 28.68 -24.11
CA THR A 235 1.20 29.98 -24.17
C THR A 235 0.67 30.31 -25.57
N GLY A 236 1.02 29.51 -26.59
CA GLY A 236 0.71 29.81 -27.99
C GLY A 236 1.44 31.03 -28.57
N LEU A 237 2.37 31.65 -27.81
CA LEU A 237 3.10 32.83 -28.27
C LEU A 237 3.96 32.45 -29.48
N VAL A 238 3.85 33.23 -30.54
CA VAL A 238 4.69 33.11 -31.73
C VAL A 238 5.74 34.22 -31.70
N CYS A 239 7.01 33.86 -31.83
CA CYS A 239 8.11 34.83 -31.87
C CYS A 239 9.16 34.43 -32.91
N GLU A 240 10.04 35.36 -33.23
CA GLU A 240 11.18 35.10 -34.11
C GLU A 240 12.39 34.60 -33.31
N MET A 241 13.29 33.86 -33.98
CA MET A 241 14.54 33.39 -33.39
C MET A 241 15.44 34.50 -32.86
N SER A 242 15.40 35.68 -33.48
CA SER A 242 16.15 36.88 -33.08
C SER A 242 15.77 37.43 -31.70
N GLN A 243 14.56 37.13 -31.23
CA GLN A 243 14.03 37.63 -29.95
C GLN A 243 14.40 36.72 -28.77
N LEU A 244 15.03 35.57 -29.03
CA LEU A 244 15.43 34.62 -28.00
C LEU A 244 16.66 35.13 -27.24
N LYS A 245 16.64 35.01 -25.91
CA LYS A 245 17.77 35.38 -25.06
C LYS A 245 18.42 34.14 -24.45
N LYS A 246 19.73 34.01 -24.56
CA LYS A 246 20.48 32.94 -23.89
C LYS A 246 20.43 33.14 -22.38
N VAL A 247 20.10 32.09 -21.64
CA VAL A 247 20.03 32.09 -20.18
C VAL A 247 21.29 31.47 -19.61
N PHE A 248 21.76 32.01 -18.49
CA PHE A 248 22.86 31.44 -17.70
C PHE A 248 22.34 31.12 -16.31
N ILE A 249 22.71 29.95 -15.79
CA ILE A 249 22.47 29.58 -14.39
C ILE A 249 23.81 29.69 -13.68
N LEU A 250 23.83 30.46 -12.60
CA LEU A 250 24.95 30.62 -11.68
C LEU A 250 24.80 29.64 -10.52
#